data_AF-A0A316YL46-F1
#
_entry.id   AF-A0A316YL46-F1
#
_cell.length_a   1.000
_cell.length_b   1.000
_cell.length_c   1.000
_cell.angle_alpha   90.00
_cell.angle_beta   90.00
_cell.angle_gamma   90.00
#
_symmetry.space_group_name_H-M   'P 1'
#
loop_
_entity.id
_entity.type
_entity.pdbx_description
1 polymer ?
#
loop_
_entity_poly.entity_id
_entity_poly.type
_entity_poly.pdbx_seq_one_letter_code
_entity_poly.pdbx_strand_id
1 'polypeptide(L)'
;MAPLPPRNLPINTSGSGPVAPPATPRKPSTPSASSSSKVPGRASRQSTPSSSSSGAAAVATPSTPTQVTATTDGLVSRADETTFHRRLRQILWDHRAARSVWEDIADEDFARTVSSLASNASAIDEALARLEAATSGSAEHLRMADELGALLRTHARLKAQVMHDLEAEHDQQQQQQTVLARLLKQASKMDALSHAAEKLLLEAIKARGDKFAIVDPLWSTWPMVSFVDYIQFLTSRYVVQTGTLEIMADELIQRGTAPGDPTLSIAKEQRRRDDGAEGELEEAPNEDNEERSSNADRNPKARRRGEHRERILQVCKRLDDLRDERGVWLADWFEDLCEVEVGRWDEG
;
A
#
# COMPACT_ATOMS: atom_id res chain seq x y z
N MET A 1 4.64 15.17 -34.93
CA MET A 1 3.58 15.98 -34.29
C MET A 1 2.75 15.04 -33.42
N ALA A 2 3.06 14.96 -32.13
CA ALA A 2 2.31 14.14 -31.19
C ALA A 2 0.95 14.79 -30.87
N PRO A 3 -0.13 14.02 -30.68
CA PRO A 3 -1.44 14.57 -30.36
C PRO A 3 -1.44 15.18 -28.96
N LEU A 4 -1.83 16.45 -28.87
CA LEU A 4 -2.07 17.15 -27.60
C LEU A 4 -3.23 16.46 -26.83
N PRO A 5 -3.16 16.38 -25.49
CA PRO A 5 -4.24 15.79 -24.69
C PRO A 5 -5.53 16.63 -24.78
N PRO A 6 -6.72 16.00 -24.66
CA PRO A 6 -8.00 16.68 -24.78
C PRO A 6 -8.24 17.60 -23.57
N ARG A 7 -8.07 18.90 -23.78
CA ARG A 7 -8.71 19.93 -22.94
C ARG A 7 -10.20 19.94 -23.26
N ASN A 8 -11.04 19.56 -22.29
CA ASN A 8 -12.31 20.20 -21.95
C ASN A 8 -13.14 19.26 -21.05
N LEU A 9 -13.22 19.58 -19.76
CA LEU A 9 -14.33 19.18 -18.91
C LEU A 9 -15.06 20.45 -18.45
N PRO A 10 -16.39 20.52 -18.58
CA PRO A 10 -17.17 21.66 -18.10
C PRO A 10 -17.23 21.66 -16.57
N ILE A 11 -16.81 22.77 -15.97
CA ILE A 11 -16.97 23.07 -14.55
C ILE A 11 -18.45 23.35 -14.31
N ASN A 12 -19.14 22.43 -13.64
CA ASN A 12 -20.50 22.65 -13.18
C ASN A 12 -20.46 23.31 -11.80
N THR A 13 -20.69 24.62 -11.76
CA THR A 13 -20.82 25.41 -10.53
C THR A 13 -22.27 25.35 -10.05
N SER A 14 -22.57 24.47 -9.12
CA SER A 14 -23.80 24.52 -8.32
C SER A 14 -23.45 24.81 -6.87
N GLY A 15 -23.81 26.01 -6.44
CA GLY A 15 -23.53 26.55 -5.11
C GLY A 15 -24.38 25.95 -4.01
N SER A 16 -23.86 26.01 -2.79
CA SER A 16 -24.64 25.91 -1.56
C SER A 16 -23.91 26.63 -0.43
N GLY A 17 -24.55 27.69 0.09
CA GLY A 17 -24.68 28.03 1.50
C GLY A 17 -23.45 28.42 2.35
N PRO A 18 -23.48 29.55 3.09
CA PRO A 18 -22.46 29.90 4.06
C PRO A 18 -22.61 29.07 5.35
N VAL A 19 -21.61 28.25 5.65
CA VAL A 19 -21.49 27.53 6.93
C VAL A 19 -20.66 28.38 7.91
N ALA A 20 -21.15 28.50 9.14
CA ALA A 20 -20.59 29.27 10.24
C ALA A 20 -19.14 28.87 10.60
N PRO A 21 -18.33 29.79 11.17
CA PRO A 21 -16.94 29.51 11.51
C PRO A 21 -16.81 28.57 12.72
N PRO A 22 -15.97 27.52 12.66
CA PRO A 22 -15.65 26.70 13.82
C PRO A 22 -14.67 27.43 14.76
N ALA A 23 -14.91 27.22 16.06
CA ALA A 23 -14.14 27.78 17.16
C ALA A 23 -12.65 27.41 17.12
N THR A 24 -11.83 28.34 17.59
CA THR A 24 -10.37 28.25 17.71
C THR A 24 -9.94 27.13 18.68
N PRO A 25 -8.98 26.25 18.30
CA PRO A 25 -8.37 25.33 19.25
C PRO A 25 -7.35 26.04 20.15
N ARG A 26 -7.47 25.79 21.45
CA ARG A 26 -6.56 26.24 22.52
C ARG A 26 -5.16 25.66 22.34
N LYS A 27 -4.16 26.51 22.61
CA LYS A 27 -2.73 26.16 22.74
C LYS A 27 -2.50 25.03 23.75
N PRO A 28 -1.74 23.98 23.42
CA PRO A 28 -1.13 23.13 24.43
C PRO A 28 0.13 23.77 24.99
N SER A 29 0.18 23.80 26.32
CA SER A 29 1.27 24.22 27.19
C SER A 29 2.50 23.33 27.06
N THR A 30 3.66 23.97 26.98
CA THR A 30 5.00 23.41 27.20
C THR A 30 5.14 22.75 28.58
N PRO A 31 5.70 21.53 28.68
CA PRO A 31 6.36 21.08 29.89
C PRO A 31 7.88 21.29 29.83
N SER A 32 8.37 21.87 30.91
CA SER A 32 9.76 22.17 31.20
C SER A 32 10.63 20.94 31.46
N ALA A 33 11.92 21.16 31.24
CA ALA A 33 13.07 20.30 31.47
C ALA A 33 13.16 19.58 32.83
N SER A 34 13.74 18.38 32.81
CA SER A 34 14.69 17.84 33.81
C SER A 34 15.48 16.71 33.12
N SER A 35 16.75 16.90 32.75
CA SER A 35 17.98 16.78 33.56
C SER A 35 18.26 15.38 34.11
N SER A 36 19.28 14.70 33.57
CA SER A 36 20.29 13.85 34.24
C SER A 36 20.85 12.82 33.22
N SER A 37 22.05 13.01 32.69
CA SER A 37 23.36 12.56 33.21
C SER A 37 23.87 11.32 32.44
N LYS A 38 24.95 11.46 31.63
CA LYS A 38 26.34 10.99 31.90
C LYS A 38 26.48 9.51 31.45
N VAL A 39 27.43 9.06 30.61
CA VAL A 39 28.91 9.09 30.67
C VAL A 39 29.50 8.70 29.26
N PRO A 40 30.81 8.45 29.01
CA PRO A 40 31.56 9.22 28.02
C PRO A 40 32.26 8.39 26.91
N GLY A 41 32.79 9.11 25.93
CA GLY A 41 34.11 8.81 25.38
C GLY A 41 34.17 7.95 24.11
N ARG A 42 34.48 8.60 22.98
CA ARG A 42 35.64 8.20 22.18
C ARG A 42 36.08 9.34 21.27
N ALA A 43 37.34 9.74 21.44
CA ALA A 43 38.01 10.75 20.67
C ALA A 43 38.21 10.31 19.20
N SER A 44 37.94 11.20 18.25
CA SER A 44 38.56 11.16 16.93
C SER A 44 38.76 12.58 16.41
N ARG A 45 39.99 13.03 16.68
CA ARG A 45 40.86 13.93 15.91
C ARG A 45 40.20 14.66 14.73
N GLN A 46 39.95 15.95 14.96
CA GLN A 46 39.92 16.98 13.93
C GLN A 46 41.30 17.11 13.27
N SER A 47 41.31 17.14 11.95
CA SER A 47 42.42 17.65 11.15
C SER A 47 41.92 18.87 10.40
N THR A 48 42.39 20.04 10.84
CA THR A 48 42.33 21.29 10.12
C THR A 48 43.37 21.28 8.98
N PRO A 49 43.06 21.90 7.83
CA PRO A 49 44.09 22.58 7.06
C PRO A 49 43.82 24.08 7.01
N SER A 50 44.85 24.82 7.41
CA SER A 50 44.95 26.26 7.35
C SER A 50 45.30 26.75 5.94
N SER A 51 44.59 27.79 5.52
CA SER A 51 45.07 28.99 4.80
C SER A 51 46.21 28.89 3.78
N SER A 52 45.92 29.37 2.55
CA SER A 52 46.81 30.33 1.88
C SER A 52 46.02 31.23 0.93
N SER A 53 45.84 32.46 1.36
CA SER A 53 45.42 33.61 0.57
C SER A 53 46.57 34.06 -0.36
N SER A 54 46.27 34.26 -1.64
CA SER A 54 47.09 35.12 -2.51
C SER A 54 46.15 35.84 -3.46
N GLY A 55 46.07 37.15 -3.28
CA GLY A 55 45.26 38.06 -4.07
C GLY A 55 45.87 38.29 -5.44
N ALA A 56 45.02 38.29 -6.45
CA ALA A 56 45.25 38.95 -7.72
C ALA A 56 43.94 39.65 -8.09
N ALA A 57 43.94 40.97 -7.99
CA ALA A 57 42.87 41.83 -8.47
C ALA A 57 42.88 41.82 -10.00
N ALA A 58 42.06 40.98 -10.61
CA ALA A 58 41.80 41.00 -12.05
C ALA A 58 40.63 41.96 -12.33
N VAL A 59 40.93 42.95 -13.16
CA VAL A 59 40.03 43.98 -13.68
C VAL A 59 38.82 43.34 -14.35
N ALA A 60 37.63 43.75 -13.91
CA ALA A 60 36.35 43.28 -14.44
C ALA A 60 36.11 43.84 -15.86
N THR A 61 36.23 42.99 -16.87
CA THR A 61 35.65 43.23 -18.20
C THR A 61 34.17 42.86 -18.18
N PRO A 62 33.26 43.70 -18.72
CA PRO A 62 31.84 43.42 -18.76
C PRO A 62 31.55 42.23 -19.69
N SER A 63 31.07 41.13 -19.10
CA SER A 63 30.69 39.91 -19.81
C SER A 63 29.58 40.20 -20.82
N THR A 64 29.92 40.09 -22.09
CA THR A 64 28.97 40.09 -23.19
C THR A 64 28.06 38.87 -23.05
N PRO A 65 26.73 38.98 -23.25
CA PRO A 65 25.82 37.83 -23.17
C PRO A 65 26.17 36.84 -24.29
N THR A 66 26.89 35.78 -23.93
CA THR A 66 27.18 34.66 -24.82
C THR A 66 25.85 34.01 -25.18
N GLN A 67 25.43 34.18 -26.43
CA GLN A 67 24.29 33.45 -26.98
C GLN A 67 24.64 31.97 -26.98
N VAL A 68 23.81 31.19 -26.30
CA VAL A 68 23.91 29.73 -26.22
C VAL A 68 23.64 29.19 -27.61
N THR A 69 24.70 28.82 -28.34
CA THR A 69 24.56 28.11 -29.61
C THR A 69 24.07 26.71 -29.30
N ALA A 70 22.78 26.47 -29.54
CA ALA A 70 22.19 25.15 -29.44
C ALA A 70 22.98 24.17 -30.31
N THR A 71 23.59 23.17 -29.69
CA THR A 71 24.12 22.00 -30.39
C THR A 71 22.99 21.34 -31.17
N THR A 72 23.29 20.84 -32.36
CA THR A 72 22.32 20.34 -33.36
C THR A 72 21.37 19.23 -32.88
N ASP A 73 21.62 18.64 -31.71
CA ASP A 73 20.76 17.62 -31.12
C ASP A 73 19.68 18.17 -30.18
N GLY A 74 19.65 19.48 -29.93
CA GLY A 74 18.63 20.10 -29.07
C GLY A 74 18.75 19.73 -27.58
N LEU A 75 19.67 18.86 -27.17
CA LEU A 75 19.86 18.48 -25.78
C LEU A 75 20.63 19.57 -25.02
N VAL A 76 20.11 19.97 -23.86
CA VAL A 76 20.79 20.91 -22.95
C VAL A 76 21.98 20.20 -22.33
N SER A 77 23.20 20.73 -22.54
CA SER A 77 24.41 20.20 -21.91
C SER A 77 24.33 20.29 -20.39
N ARG A 78 24.97 19.36 -19.67
CA ARG A 78 25.07 19.39 -18.19
C ARG A 78 25.57 20.75 -17.66
N ALA A 79 26.44 21.40 -18.43
CA ALA A 79 27.03 22.69 -18.08
C ALA A 79 25.99 23.82 -18.09
N ASP A 80 24.94 23.69 -18.90
CA ASP A 80 23.88 24.70 -19.07
C ASP A 80 22.72 24.49 -18.07
N GLU A 81 22.75 23.39 -17.31
CA GLU A 81 21.74 23.12 -16.31
C GLU A 81 21.82 24.05 -15.10
N THR A 82 20.72 24.76 -14.89
CA THR A 82 20.51 25.51 -13.65
C THR A 82 20.41 24.56 -12.45
N THR A 83 20.53 25.12 -11.24
CA THR A 83 20.31 24.38 -10.00
C THR A 83 18.89 23.80 -9.89
N PHE A 84 17.89 24.45 -10.50
CA PHE A 84 16.51 23.95 -10.53
C PHE A 84 16.37 22.70 -11.37
N HIS A 85 17.02 22.62 -12.54
CA HIS A 85 17.04 21.41 -13.38
C HIS A 85 17.61 20.22 -12.59
N ARG A 86 18.80 20.40 -12.00
CA ARG A 86 19.47 19.34 -11.23
C ARG A 86 18.65 18.84 -10.06
N ARG A 87 17.99 19.74 -9.32
CA ARG A 87 17.11 19.37 -8.20
C ARG A 87 15.86 18.63 -8.66
N LEU A 88 15.20 19.11 -9.73
CA LEU A 88 14.01 18.45 -10.26
C LEU A 88 14.35 17.05 -10.74
N ARG A 89 15.49 16.90 -11.42
CA ARG A 89 16.00 15.59 -11.86
C ARG A 89 16.14 14.62 -10.69
N GLN A 90 16.78 15.06 -9.60
CA GLN A 90 16.95 14.21 -8.42
C GLN A 90 15.61 13.76 -7.85
N ILE A 91 14.62 14.67 -7.77
CA ILE A 91 13.26 14.36 -7.30
C ILE A 91 12.59 13.33 -8.20
N LEU A 92 12.69 13.50 -9.53
CA LEU A 92 12.13 12.58 -10.52
C LEU A 92 12.72 11.17 -10.37
N TRP A 93 14.04 11.08 -10.23
CA TRP A 93 14.74 9.80 -10.03
C TRP A 93 14.31 9.14 -8.72
N ASP A 94 14.33 9.88 -7.61
CA ASP A 94 13.95 9.34 -6.30
C ASP A 94 12.49 8.89 -6.28
N HIS A 95 11.62 9.55 -7.06
CA HIS A 95 10.21 9.19 -7.22
C HIS A 95 10.06 7.89 -8.02
N ARG A 96 10.76 7.75 -9.16
CA ARG A 96 10.82 6.47 -9.92
C ARG A 96 11.31 5.33 -9.04
N ALA A 97 12.40 5.53 -8.31
CA ALA A 97 12.95 4.51 -7.41
C ALA A 97 11.96 4.13 -6.31
N ALA A 98 11.21 5.09 -5.75
CA ALA A 98 10.17 4.79 -4.77
C ALA A 98 9.00 4.00 -5.37
N ARG A 99 8.60 4.31 -6.61
CA ARG A 99 7.55 3.58 -7.34
C ARG A 99 7.94 2.14 -7.62
N SER A 100 9.11 1.90 -8.20
CA SER A 100 9.59 0.55 -8.50
C SER A 100 9.64 -0.31 -7.23
N VAL A 101 10.16 0.23 -6.11
CA VAL A 101 10.14 -0.50 -4.83
C VAL A 101 8.71 -0.75 -4.34
N TRP A 102 7.78 0.18 -4.55
CA TRP A 102 6.37 -0.04 -4.19
C TRP A 102 5.75 -1.15 -5.04
N GLU A 103 6.04 -1.18 -6.35
CA GLU A 103 5.53 -2.18 -7.29
C GLU A 103 6.03 -3.58 -6.93
N ASP A 104 7.33 -3.74 -6.69
CA ASP A 104 7.93 -5.02 -6.26
C ASP A 104 7.24 -5.55 -4.98
N ILE A 105 7.00 -4.68 -3.99
CA ILE A 105 6.33 -5.05 -2.75
C ILE A 105 4.89 -5.47 -3.00
N ALA A 106 4.17 -4.75 -3.85
CA ALA A 106 2.76 -5.02 -4.12
C ALA A 106 2.57 -6.30 -4.95
N ASP A 107 3.49 -6.59 -5.87
CA ASP A 107 3.32 -7.69 -6.82
C ASP A 107 3.86 -8.99 -6.23
N GLU A 108 5.01 -8.94 -5.56
CA GLU A 108 5.61 -10.14 -4.99
C GLU A 108 5.14 -10.38 -3.56
N ASP A 109 5.33 -9.42 -2.66
CA ASP A 109 5.14 -9.65 -1.23
C ASP A 109 3.65 -9.64 -0.85
N PHE A 110 2.87 -8.69 -1.37
CA PHE A 110 1.45 -8.60 -1.06
C PHE A 110 0.66 -9.76 -1.69
N ALA A 111 0.86 -10.06 -2.99
CA ALA A 111 0.17 -11.16 -3.63
C ALA A 111 0.49 -12.53 -2.96
N ARG A 112 1.75 -12.73 -2.55
CA ARG A 112 2.19 -13.94 -1.83
C ARG A 112 1.50 -14.05 -0.46
N THR A 113 1.47 -12.98 0.33
CA THR A 113 0.84 -12.98 1.67
C THR A 113 -0.66 -13.19 1.58
N VAL A 114 -1.35 -12.53 0.65
CA VAL A 114 -2.80 -12.73 0.39
C VAL A 114 -3.10 -14.18 -0.01
N SER A 115 -2.30 -14.74 -0.93
CA SER A 115 -2.47 -16.13 -1.38
C SER A 115 -2.24 -17.14 -0.25
N SER A 116 -1.21 -16.91 0.57
CA SER A 116 -0.92 -17.75 1.74
C SER A 116 -2.04 -17.68 2.77
N LEU A 117 -2.55 -16.49 3.07
CA LEU A 117 -3.64 -16.29 4.02
C LEU A 117 -4.92 -16.97 3.54
N ALA A 118 -5.26 -16.83 2.26
CA ALA A 118 -6.44 -17.48 1.67
C ALA A 118 -6.33 -19.02 1.68
N SER A 119 -5.14 -19.56 1.43
CA SER A 119 -4.86 -21.00 1.51
C SER A 119 -5.00 -21.52 2.94
N ASN A 120 -4.41 -20.83 3.93
CA ASN A 120 -4.49 -21.23 5.33
C ASN A 120 -5.93 -21.18 5.85
N ALA A 121 -6.67 -20.11 5.53
CA ALA A 121 -8.08 -20.01 5.90
C ALA A 121 -8.93 -21.14 5.28
N SER A 122 -8.60 -21.58 4.06
CA SER A 122 -9.28 -22.73 3.44
C SER A 122 -8.91 -24.06 4.11
N ALA A 123 -7.65 -24.25 4.48
CA ALA A 123 -7.21 -25.43 5.23
C ALA A 123 -7.91 -25.53 6.60
N ILE A 124 -8.11 -24.41 7.29
CA ILE A 124 -8.87 -24.33 8.55
C ILE A 124 -10.32 -24.72 8.32
N ASP A 125 -10.97 -24.17 7.28
CA ASP A 125 -12.35 -24.52 6.93
C ASP A 125 -12.50 -26.04 6.68
N GLU A 126 -11.55 -26.65 5.96
CA GLU A 126 -11.53 -28.10 5.71
C GLU A 126 -11.27 -28.93 6.97
N ALA A 127 -10.39 -28.46 7.86
CA ALA A 127 -10.09 -29.11 9.12
C ALA A 127 -11.30 -29.06 10.08
N LEU A 128 -11.99 -27.93 10.15
CA LEU A 128 -13.23 -27.77 10.90
C LEU A 128 -14.35 -28.66 10.35
N ALA A 129 -14.52 -28.74 9.03
CA ALA A 129 -15.50 -29.63 8.42
C ALA A 129 -15.23 -31.12 8.75
N ARG A 130 -13.96 -31.54 8.76
CA ARG A 130 -13.57 -32.90 9.19
C ARG A 130 -13.86 -33.15 10.67
N LEU A 131 -13.64 -32.14 11.52
CA LEU A 131 -13.93 -32.21 12.95
C LEU A 131 -15.44 -32.35 13.22
N GLU A 132 -16.25 -31.55 12.53
CA GLU A 132 -17.71 -31.62 12.59
C GLU A 132 -18.22 -32.99 12.12
N ALA A 133 -17.72 -33.48 10.97
CA ALA A 133 -18.09 -34.81 10.46
C ALA A 133 -17.74 -35.96 11.40
N ALA A 134 -16.55 -35.91 12.02
CA ALA A 134 -16.11 -36.90 13.00
C ALA A 134 -16.98 -36.88 14.27
N THR A 135 -17.53 -35.72 14.63
CA THR A 135 -18.39 -35.56 15.80
C THR A 135 -19.82 -36.02 15.51
N SER A 136 -20.38 -35.67 14.34
CA SER A 136 -21.74 -36.05 13.96
C SER A 136 -21.92 -37.55 13.69
N GLY A 137 -20.91 -38.24 13.13
CA GLY A 137 -20.96 -39.69 12.89
C GLY A 137 -20.83 -40.54 14.16
N SER A 138 -20.41 -39.94 15.28
CA SER A 138 -20.17 -40.64 16.55
C SER A 138 -21.47 -41.12 17.23
N ALA A 139 -22.60 -40.44 17.00
CA ALA A 139 -23.86 -40.71 17.71
C ALA A 139 -24.45 -42.10 17.39
N GLU A 140 -24.19 -42.67 16.21
CA GLU A 140 -24.73 -43.97 15.81
C GLU A 140 -23.82 -45.16 16.16
N HIS A 141 -22.51 -44.91 16.36
CA HIS A 141 -21.49 -45.97 16.48
C HIS A 141 -21.04 -46.27 17.92
N LEU A 142 -21.73 -45.75 18.93
CA LEU A 142 -21.36 -45.80 20.36
C LEU A 142 -21.54 -47.18 21.03
N ARG A 143 -21.29 -48.29 20.31
CA ARG A 143 -21.42 -49.67 20.82
C ARG A 143 -20.10 -50.35 21.17
N MET A 144 -18.93 -49.81 20.79
CA MET A 144 -17.63 -50.41 21.14
C MET A 144 -16.65 -49.42 21.80
N ALA A 145 -16.09 -49.82 22.95
CA ALA A 145 -15.15 -49.00 23.72
C ALA A 145 -13.83 -48.69 22.96
N ASP A 146 -13.36 -49.64 22.16
CA ASP A 146 -12.13 -49.46 21.36
C ASP A 146 -12.31 -48.44 20.22
N GLU A 147 -13.51 -48.41 19.61
CA GLU A 147 -13.87 -47.44 18.57
C GLU A 147 -13.93 -46.02 19.13
N LEU A 148 -14.48 -45.85 20.34
CA LEU A 148 -14.51 -44.57 21.05
C LEU A 148 -13.09 -44.04 21.31
N GLY A 149 -12.17 -44.92 21.73
CA GLY A 149 -10.77 -44.54 21.94
C GLY A 149 -10.08 -44.08 20.65
N ALA A 150 -10.35 -44.72 19.52
CA ALA A 150 -9.82 -44.31 18.21
C ALA A 150 -10.39 -42.95 17.79
N LEU A 151 -11.69 -42.73 17.96
CA LEU A 151 -12.36 -41.47 17.63
C LEU A 151 -11.85 -40.30 18.47
N LEU A 152 -11.63 -40.50 19.77
CA LEU A 152 -11.05 -39.46 20.64
C LEU A 152 -9.64 -39.07 20.19
N ARG A 153 -8.82 -40.04 19.76
CA ARG A 153 -7.48 -39.76 19.21
C ARG A 153 -7.54 -38.99 17.90
N THR A 154 -8.46 -39.33 16.99
CA THR A 154 -8.60 -38.59 15.72
C THR A 154 -9.11 -37.18 15.97
N HIS A 155 -10.09 -37.01 16.87
CA HIS A 155 -10.59 -35.70 17.27
C HIS A 155 -9.49 -34.83 17.91
N ALA A 156 -8.70 -35.38 18.84
CA ALA A 156 -7.58 -34.66 19.45
C ALA A 156 -6.54 -34.22 18.41
N ARG A 157 -6.23 -35.08 17.42
CA ARG A 157 -5.32 -34.76 16.33
C ARG A 157 -5.87 -33.64 15.42
N LEU A 158 -7.13 -33.73 15.02
CA LEU A 158 -7.76 -32.69 14.20
C LEU A 158 -7.83 -31.34 14.94
N LYS A 159 -8.12 -31.36 16.24
CA LYS A 159 -8.09 -30.15 17.06
C LYS A 159 -6.70 -29.54 17.13
N ALA A 160 -5.66 -30.36 17.34
CA ALA A 160 -4.27 -29.89 17.32
C ALA A 160 -3.89 -29.28 15.96
N GLN A 161 -4.33 -29.89 14.86
CA GLN A 161 -4.14 -29.35 13.52
C GLN A 161 -4.81 -27.97 13.35
N VAL A 162 -6.08 -27.83 13.75
CA VAL A 162 -6.80 -26.54 13.67
C VAL A 162 -6.09 -25.46 14.48
N MET A 163 -5.60 -25.77 15.70
CA MET A 163 -4.87 -24.80 16.51
C MET A 163 -3.57 -24.36 15.83
N HIS A 164 -2.80 -25.31 15.29
CA HIS A 164 -1.58 -25.01 14.54
C HIS A 164 -1.87 -24.14 13.30
N ASP A 165 -2.93 -24.46 12.56
CA ASP A 165 -3.29 -23.70 11.36
C ASP A 165 -3.79 -22.29 11.70
N LEU A 166 -4.47 -22.10 12.83
CA LEU A 166 -4.85 -20.78 13.35
C LEU A 166 -3.63 -19.94 13.78
N GLU A 167 -2.63 -20.55 14.42
CA GLU A 167 -1.37 -19.87 14.74
C GLU A 167 -0.64 -19.43 13.46
N ALA A 168 -0.55 -20.32 12.47
CA ALA A 168 0.03 -19.99 11.18
C ALA A 168 -0.76 -18.90 10.44
N GLU A 169 -2.09 -18.89 10.54
CA GLU A 169 -2.93 -17.83 10.01
C GLU A 169 -2.64 -16.48 10.67
N HIS A 170 -2.49 -16.44 12.00
CA HIS A 170 -2.16 -15.24 12.74
C HIS A 170 -0.79 -14.67 12.32
N ASP A 171 0.22 -15.53 12.17
CA ASP A 171 1.54 -15.12 11.68
C ASP A 171 1.46 -14.52 10.26
N GLN A 172 0.62 -15.09 9.38
CA GLN A 172 0.38 -14.53 8.05
C GLN A 172 -0.33 -13.17 8.10
N GLN A 173 -1.29 -12.99 9.01
CA GLN A 173 -1.93 -11.69 9.23
C GLN A 173 -0.89 -10.63 9.65
N GLN A 174 0.04 -10.97 10.57
CA GLN A 174 1.13 -10.05 10.97
C GLN A 174 2.08 -9.73 9.80
N GLN A 175 2.42 -10.72 8.99
CA GLN A 175 3.25 -10.53 7.80
C GLN A 175 2.56 -9.61 6.79
N GLN A 176 1.26 -9.79 6.55
CA GLN A 176 0.47 -8.93 5.68
C GLN A 176 0.46 -7.47 6.17
N GLN A 177 0.28 -7.24 7.48
CA GLN A 177 0.36 -5.90 8.08
C GLN A 177 1.75 -5.27 7.90
N THR A 178 2.81 -6.06 7.99
CA THR A 178 4.18 -5.59 7.72
C THR A 178 4.36 -5.16 6.27
N VAL A 179 3.80 -5.92 5.32
CA VAL A 179 3.82 -5.56 3.89
C VAL A 179 3.04 -4.28 3.62
N LEU A 180 1.83 -4.13 4.19
CA LEU A 180 1.03 -2.90 4.07
C LEU A 180 1.77 -1.68 4.64
N ALA A 181 2.41 -1.81 5.80
CA ALA A 181 3.22 -0.73 6.38
C ALA A 181 4.37 -0.31 5.45
N ARG A 182 4.99 -1.25 4.72
CA ARG A 182 6.04 -0.93 3.72
C ARG A 182 5.46 -0.22 2.50
N LEU A 183 4.30 -0.65 2.00
CA LEU A 183 3.60 0.03 0.90
C LEU A 183 3.22 1.46 1.26
N LEU A 184 2.60 1.66 2.43
CA LEU A 184 2.26 2.98 2.97
C LEU A 184 3.50 3.87 3.09
N LYS A 185 4.62 3.32 3.57
CA LYS A 185 5.90 4.05 3.67
C LYS A 185 6.37 4.55 2.30
N GLN A 186 6.31 3.72 1.25
CA GLN A 186 6.70 4.17 -0.10
C GLN A 186 5.70 5.18 -0.67
N ALA A 187 4.40 5.01 -0.42
CA ALA A 187 3.38 5.98 -0.82
C ALA A 187 3.60 7.36 -0.17
N SER A 188 3.89 7.40 1.14
CA SER A 188 4.25 8.64 1.84
C SER A 188 5.55 9.25 1.32
N LYS A 189 6.53 8.43 0.91
CA LYS A 189 7.77 8.92 0.30
C LYS A 189 7.49 9.60 -1.06
N MET A 190 6.66 9.00 -1.91
CA MET A 190 6.24 9.60 -3.18
C MET A 190 5.49 10.92 -2.97
N ASP A 191 4.61 10.98 -1.96
CA ASP A 191 3.89 12.19 -1.58
C ASP A 191 4.82 13.33 -1.14
N ALA A 192 5.81 13.01 -0.29
CA ALA A 192 6.83 13.98 0.12
C ALA A 192 7.67 14.49 -1.07
N LEU A 193 8.01 13.62 -2.02
CA LEU A 193 8.74 13.99 -3.25
C LEU A 193 7.88 14.86 -4.18
N SER A 194 6.60 14.55 -4.29
CA SER A 194 5.61 15.35 -5.03
C SER A 194 5.51 16.78 -4.49
N HIS A 195 5.39 16.93 -3.17
CA HIS A 195 5.41 18.25 -2.52
C HIS A 195 6.76 18.97 -2.65
N ALA A 196 7.88 18.24 -2.64
CA ALA A 196 9.19 18.81 -2.88
C ALA A 196 9.32 19.37 -4.30
N ALA A 197 8.77 18.69 -5.30
CA ALA A 197 8.70 19.13 -6.69
C ALA A 197 7.84 20.41 -6.83
N GLU A 198 6.67 20.45 -6.21
CA GLU A 198 5.80 21.64 -6.19
C GLU A 198 6.51 22.85 -5.55
N LYS A 199 7.15 22.63 -4.40
CA LYS A 199 7.94 23.67 -3.74
C LYS A 199 9.06 24.18 -4.65
N LEU A 200 9.76 23.29 -5.35
CA LEU A 200 10.83 23.65 -6.28
C LEU A 200 10.31 24.51 -7.45
N LEU A 201 9.12 24.19 -7.98
CA LEU A 201 8.45 24.98 -9.01
C LEU A 201 8.15 26.39 -8.52
N LEU A 202 7.60 26.55 -7.32
CA LEU A 202 7.32 27.87 -6.73
C LEU A 202 8.61 28.68 -6.51
N GLU A 203 9.69 28.02 -6.06
CA GLU A 203 11.01 28.65 -5.94
C GLU A 203 11.57 29.09 -7.29
N ALA A 204 11.41 28.27 -8.33
CA ALA A 204 11.85 28.58 -9.69
C ALA A 204 11.09 29.76 -10.28
N ILE A 205 9.76 29.78 -10.12
CA ILE A 205 8.89 30.90 -10.51
C ILE A 205 9.38 32.20 -9.84
N LYS A 206 9.62 32.17 -8.53
CA LYS A 206 10.07 33.34 -7.78
C LYS A 206 11.46 33.83 -8.21
N ALA A 207 12.38 32.92 -8.54
CA ALA A 207 13.77 33.26 -8.82
C ALA A 207 14.06 33.59 -10.30
N ARG A 208 13.31 32.98 -11.23
CA ARG A 208 13.56 33.06 -12.68
C ARG A 208 12.35 33.56 -13.48
N GLY A 209 11.18 33.68 -12.85
CA GLY A 209 9.93 34.13 -13.45
C GLY A 209 9.10 32.99 -14.07
N ASP A 210 7.83 33.30 -14.34
CA ASP A 210 6.84 32.35 -14.87
C ASP A 210 7.27 31.74 -16.21
N LYS A 211 7.88 32.55 -17.09
CA LYS A 211 8.33 32.10 -18.41
C LYS A 211 9.28 30.89 -18.28
N PHE A 212 10.25 30.96 -17.36
CA PHE A 212 11.21 29.88 -17.15
C PHE A 212 10.56 28.58 -16.63
N ALA A 213 9.60 28.68 -15.71
CA ALA A 213 9.04 27.50 -15.04
C ALA A 213 7.84 26.88 -15.79
N ILE A 214 7.06 27.70 -16.49
CA ILE A 214 5.76 27.31 -17.07
C ILE A 214 5.83 27.19 -18.59
N VAL A 215 6.65 28.01 -19.26
CA VAL A 215 6.64 28.12 -20.73
C VAL A 215 7.88 27.47 -21.34
N ASP A 216 9.06 27.77 -20.79
CA ASP A 216 10.33 27.32 -21.36
C ASP A 216 10.50 25.80 -21.09
N PRO A 217 10.76 24.99 -22.13
CA PRO A 217 10.96 23.56 -21.95
C PRO A 217 12.28 23.29 -21.23
N LEU A 218 12.24 22.40 -20.24
CA LEU A 218 13.42 21.80 -19.64
C LEU A 218 13.85 20.61 -20.48
N TRP A 219 15.17 20.47 -20.68
CA TRP A 219 15.76 19.38 -21.47
C TRP A 219 15.09 19.21 -22.85
N SER A 220 14.61 20.32 -23.43
CA SER A 220 13.93 20.37 -24.73
C SER A 220 12.67 19.53 -24.89
N THR A 221 12.11 19.05 -23.77
CA THR A 221 10.89 18.26 -23.77
C THR A 221 9.74 19.06 -23.17
N TRP A 222 9.72 19.21 -21.85
CA TRP A 222 8.57 19.72 -21.11
C TRP A 222 8.93 20.86 -20.17
N PRO A 223 8.02 21.83 -19.94
CA PRO A 223 8.24 22.84 -18.92
C PRO A 223 8.21 22.21 -17.51
N MET A 224 8.84 22.88 -16.53
CA MET A 224 8.92 22.40 -15.15
C MET A 224 7.56 22.01 -14.57
N VAL A 225 6.55 22.86 -14.82
CA VAL A 225 5.17 22.62 -14.34
C VAL A 225 4.61 21.28 -14.80
N SER A 226 4.86 20.88 -16.05
CA SER A 226 4.33 19.63 -16.59
C SER A 226 4.93 18.40 -15.90
N PHE A 227 6.22 18.45 -15.54
CA PHE A 227 6.83 17.39 -14.73
C PHE A 227 6.22 17.31 -13.34
N VAL A 228 6.00 18.46 -12.68
CA VAL A 228 5.40 18.52 -11.35
C VAL A 228 3.97 17.99 -11.36
N ASP A 229 3.14 18.46 -12.30
CA ASP A 229 1.75 18.00 -12.46
C ASP A 229 1.69 16.49 -12.69
N TYR A 230 2.62 15.96 -13.49
CA TYR A 230 2.67 14.53 -13.78
C TYR A 230 3.09 13.68 -12.57
N ILE A 231 4.11 14.11 -11.81
CA ILE A 231 4.49 13.45 -10.54
C ILE A 231 3.30 13.44 -9.56
N GLN A 232 2.57 14.55 -9.44
CA GLN A 232 1.38 14.63 -8.59
C GLN A 232 0.28 13.66 -9.03
N PHE A 233 0.03 13.59 -10.34
CA PHE A 233 -0.93 12.66 -10.93
C PHE A 233 -0.56 11.20 -10.61
N LEU A 234 0.70 10.81 -10.85
CA LEU A 234 1.18 9.46 -10.53
C LEU A 234 1.07 9.17 -9.03
N THR A 235 1.55 10.07 -8.18
CA THR A 235 1.51 9.92 -6.72
C THR A 235 0.09 9.64 -6.23
N SER A 236 -0.90 10.38 -6.73
CA SER A 236 -2.32 10.19 -6.39
C SER A 236 -2.80 8.77 -6.72
N ARG A 237 -2.37 8.21 -7.85
CA ARG A 237 -2.71 6.83 -8.25
C ARG A 237 -2.16 5.80 -7.26
N TYR A 238 -0.88 5.88 -6.90
CA TYR A 238 -0.27 4.92 -5.96
C TYR A 238 -0.86 5.03 -4.55
N VAL A 239 -1.23 6.24 -4.10
CA VAL A 239 -1.94 6.44 -2.82
C VAL A 239 -3.29 5.73 -2.84
N VAL A 240 -4.09 5.91 -3.90
CA VAL A 240 -5.39 5.24 -4.05
C VAL A 240 -5.24 3.72 -4.15
N GLN A 241 -4.26 3.24 -4.91
CA GLN A 241 -3.96 1.80 -5.01
C GLN A 241 -3.57 1.22 -3.64
N THR A 242 -2.72 1.91 -2.88
CA THR A 242 -2.33 1.48 -1.53
C THR A 242 -3.54 1.35 -0.61
N GLY A 243 -4.43 2.35 -0.60
CA GLY A 243 -5.68 2.27 0.18
C GLY A 243 -6.61 1.16 -0.28
N THR A 244 -6.62 0.83 -1.58
CA THR A 244 -7.39 -0.30 -2.10
C THR A 244 -6.83 -1.64 -1.60
N LEU A 245 -5.50 -1.80 -1.59
CA LEU A 245 -4.84 -3.00 -1.06
C LEU A 245 -5.12 -3.18 0.44
N GLU A 246 -5.14 -2.10 1.21
CA GLU A 246 -5.51 -2.09 2.63
C GLU A 246 -6.95 -2.57 2.86
N ILE A 247 -7.92 -2.01 2.11
CA ILE A 247 -9.33 -2.43 2.19
C ILE A 247 -9.50 -3.91 1.87
N MET A 248 -8.80 -4.42 0.85
CA MET A 248 -8.87 -5.84 0.50
C MET A 248 -8.25 -6.74 1.56
N ALA A 249 -7.14 -6.32 2.17
CA ALA A 249 -6.53 -7.05 3.26
C ALA A 249 -7.48 -7.15 4.46
N ASP A 250 -8.12 -6.04 4.82
CA ASP A 250 -9.10 -5.99 5.91
C ASP A 250 -10.33 -6.85 5.60
N GLU A 251 -10.86 -6.79 4.37
CA GLU A 251 -11.99 -7.65 3.96
C GLU A 251 -11.61 -9.14 4.02
N LEU A 252 -10.39 -9.50 3.60
CA LEU A 252 -9.89 -10.88 3.68
C LEU A 252 -9.80 -11.33 5.14
N ILE A 253 -9.27 -10.51 6.03
CA ILE A 253 -9.16 -10.81 7.47
C ILE A 253 -10.55 -10.90 8.11
N GLN A 254 -11.45 -9.97 7.83
CA GLN A 254 -12.76 -9.90 8.48
C GLN A 254 -13.75 -10.97 8.00
N ARG A 255 -13.69 -11.33 6.71
CA ARG A 255 -14.71 -12.18 6.06
C ARG A 255 -14.16 -13.45 5.45
N GLY A 256 -12.87 -13.48 5.13
CA GLY A 256 -12.22 -14.64 4.54
C GLY A 256 -11.72 -15.64 5.58
N THR A 257 -11.47 -15.22 6.81
CA THR A 257 -10.92 -16.06 7.88
C THR A 257 -12.02 -16.77 8.65
N ALA A 258 -11.67 -17.90 9.29
CA ALA A 258 -12.58 -18.53 10.23
C ALA A 258 -12.75 -17.60 11.45
N PRO A 259 -13.96 -17.45 12.02
CA PRO A 259 -14.16 -16.61 13.19
C PRO A 259 -13.20 -17.05 14.31
N GLY A 260 -12.25 -16.16 14.64
CA GLY A 260 -10.99 -16.45 15.33
C GLY A 260 -11.09 -16.87 16.79
N ASP A 261 -12.21 -17.42 17.24
CA ASP A 261 -12.27 -17.97 18.59
C ASP A 261 -13.29 -19.13 18.69
N PRO A 262 -12.87 -20.37 18.37
CA PRO A 262 -13.69 -21.55 18.61
C PRO A 262 -14.04 -21.69 20.11
N THR A 263 -13.18 -21.18 21.01
CA THR A 263 -13.41 -21.20 22.46
C THR A 263 -14.49 -20.22 22.90
N LEU A 264 -14.60 -19.02 22.31
CA LEU A 264 -15.71 -18.10 22.60
C LEU A 264 -17.04 -18.60 22.04
N SER A 265 -17.05 -19.30 20.91
CA SER A 265 -18.28 -19.90 20.39
C SER A 265 -18.77 -21.02 21.31
N ILE A 266 -17.86 -21.89 21.79
CA ILE A 266 -18.20 -22.94 22.74
C ILE A 266 -18.62 -22.34 24.09
N ALA A 267 -17.93 -21.31 24.59
CA ALA A 267 -18.28 -20.64 25.84
C ALA A 267 -19.63 -19.90 25.77
N LYS A 268 -19.97 -19.30 24.62
CA LYS A 268 -21.30 -18.70 24.40
C LYS A 268 -22.40 -19.75 24.33
N GLU A 269 -22.14 -20.88 23.69
CA GLU A 269 -23.12 -21.98 23.61
C GLU A 269 -23.31 -22.65 24.98
N GLN A 270 -22.25 -22.78 25.78
CA GLN A 270 -22.32 -23.27 27.16
C GLN A 270 -23.16 -22.32 28.04
N ARG A 271 -22.96 -21.00 27.91
CA ARG A 271 -23.77 -19.99 28.62
C ARG A 271 -25.24 -20.03 28.20
N ARG A 272 -25.53 -20.25 26.91
CA ARG A 272 -26.92 -20.42 26.45
C ARG A 272 -27.60 -21.65 27.06
N ARG A 273 -26.86 -22.72 27.34
CA ARG A 273 -27.39 -23.90 28.04
C ARG A 273 -27.58 -23.64 29.54
N ASP A 274 -26.69 -22.88 30.16
CA ASP A 274 -26.79 -22.54 31.57
C ASP A 274 -27.89 -21.49 31.86
N ASP A 275 -28.17 -20.59 30.91
CA ASP A 275 -29.17 -19.50 31.06
C ASP A 275 -30.58 -19.88 30.54
N GLY A 276 -30.77 -21.07 29.94
CA GLY A 276 -31.97 -21.40 29.15
C GLY A 276 -32.83 -22.57 29.63
N ALA A 277 -32.78 -22.95 30.92
CA ALA A 277 -33.51 -24.13 31.43
C ALA A 277 -34.99 -23.90 31.81
N GLU A 278 -35.55 -22.70 31.66
CA GLU A 278 -36.96 -22.45 31.97
C GLU A 278 -37.63 -21.62 30.85
N GLY A 279 -38.44 -22.26 29.99
CA GLY A 279 -39.30 -21.52 29.07
C GLY A 279 -39.82 -22.29 27.85
N GLU A 280 -41.00 -22.89 28.03
CA GLU A 280 -42.10 -23.05 27.05
C GLU A 280 -41.88 -23.82 25.72
N LEU A 281 -42.64 -24.91 25.61
CA LEU A 281 -42.87 -25.74 24.43
C LEU A 281 -43.80 -25.00 23.44
N GLU A 282 -43.27 -24.49 22.32
CA GLU A 282 -44.07 -24.21 21.12
C GLU A 282 -43.80 -25.27 20.05
N GLU A 283 -44.84 -26.05 19.72
CA GLU A 283 -44.87 -27.03 18.64
C GLU A 283 -44.82 -26.32 17.28
N ALA A 284 -43.71 -26.46 16.55
CA ALA A 284 -43.61 -26.03 15.16
C ALA A 284 -44.09 -27.15 14.21
N PRO A 285 -44.78 -26.80 13.10
CA PRO A 285 -45.38 -27.76 12.18
C PRO A 285 -44.35 -28.48 11.32
N ASN A 286 -44.66 -29.75 11.08
CA ASN A 286 -43.88 -30.72 10.32
C ASN A 286 -43.96 -30.40 8.81
N GLU A 287 -42.83 -30.00 8.20
CA GLU A 287 -42.68 -29.92 6.75
C GLU A 287 -41.94 -31.16 6.24
N ASP A 288 -42.67 -31.98 5.48
CA ASP A 288 -42.21 -33.22 4.86
C ASP A 288 -41.12 -32.96 3.80
N ASN A 289 -39.90 -33.33 4.15
CA ASN A 289 -39.01 -34.26 3.44
C ASN A 289 -38.93 -34.17 1.89
N GLU A 290 -38.04 -33.30 1.36
CA GLU A 290 -37.40 -33.51 0.04
C GLU A 290 -35.97 -34.05 0.23
N GLU A 291 -35.86 -35.38 0.30
CA GLU A 291 -34.61 -36.12 0.27
C GLU A 291 -33.98 -36.11 -1.13
N ARG A 292 -32.91 -35.32 -1.29
CA ARG A 292 -31.67 -35.63 -2.07
C ARG A 292 -30.90 -34.33 -2.37
N SER A 293 -30.51 -33.58 -1.34
CA SER A 293 -29.43 -32.60 -1.51
C SER A 293 -28.11 -33.24 -1.12
N SER A 294 -27.16 -33.22 -2.05
CA SER A 294 -25.80 -33.73 -1.88
C SER A 294 -25.17 -33.23 -0.58
N ASN A 295 -24.40 -34.08 0.10
CA ASN A 295 -23.63 -33.78 1.33
C ASN A 295 -22.72 -32.53 1.26
N ALA A 296 -22.61 -31.87 0.09
CA ALA A 296 -21.84 -30.65 -0.13
C ALA A 296 -22.44 -29.39 0.53
N ASP A 297 -23.70 -29.39 0.98
CA ASP A 297 -24.36 -28.20 1.55
C ASP A 297 -24.19 -28.02 3.07
N ARG A 298 -23.38 -28.86 3.74
CA ARG A 298 -23.37 -28.90 5.22
C ARG A 298 -22.83 -27.65 5.91
N ASN A 299 -22.11 -26.75 5.22
CA ASN A 299 -21.63 -25.50 5.83
C ASN A 299 -21.73 -24.30 4.87
N PRO A 300 -22.91 -23.65 4.76
CA PRO A 300 -23.11 -22.51 3.86
C PRO A 300 -22.21 -21.30 4.22
N LYS A 301 -21.74 -21.22 5.48
CA LYS A 301 -20.83 -20.15 5.90
C LYS A 301 -19.42 -20.35 5.32
N ALA A 302 -18.88 -21.57 5.41
CA ALA A 302 -17.57 -21.90 4.83
C ALA A 302 -17.56 -21.66 3.31
N ARG A 303 -18.64 -22.04 2.61
CA ARG A 303 -18.78 -21.77 1.16
C ARG A 303 -18.74 -20.28 0.84
N ARG A 304 -19.50 -19.47 1.56
CA ARG A 304 -19.51 -18.00 1.39
C ARG A 304 -18.15 -17.37 1.65
N ARG A 305 -17.40 -17.86 2.65
CA ARG A 305 -16.03 -17.41 2.91
C ARG A 305 -15.11 -17.78 1.75
N GLY A 306 -15.17 -19.03 1.26
CA GLY A 306 -14.41 -19.48 0.10
C GLY A 306 -14.68 -18.65 -1.17
N GLU A 307 -15.96 -18.42 -1.49
CA GLU A 307 -16.38 -17.54 -2.60
C GLU A 307 -15.88 -16.10 -2.43
N HIS A 308 -15.75 -15.63 -1.19
CA HIS A 308 -15.23 -14.29 -0.90
C HIS A 308 -13.70 -14.23 -1.07
N ARG A 309 -12.96 -15.23 -0.57
CA ARG A 309 -11.51 -15.35 -0.77
C ARG A 309 -11.15 -15.39 -2.26
N GLU A 310 -11.88 -16.20 -3.04
CA GLU A 310 -11.66 -16.31 -4.48
C GLU A 310 -11.91 -14.98 -5.19
N ARG A 311 -12.96 -14.24 -4.80
CA ARG A 311 -13.20 -12.90 -5.34
C ARG A 311 -12.06 -11.94 -5.03
N ILE A 312 -11.53 -11.94 -3.80
CA ILE A 312 -10.39 -11.09 -3.44
C ILE A 312 -9.15 -11.48 -4.26
N LEU A 313 -8.86 -12.77 -4.42
CA LEU A 313 -7.74 -13.25 -5.24
C LEU A 313 -7.88 -12.82 -6.71
N GLN A 314 -9.10 -12.86 -7.26
CA GLN A 314 -9.37 -12.38 -8.62
C GLN A 314 -9.18 -10.87 -8.74
N VAL A 315 -9.59 -10.08 -7.75
CA VAL A 315 -9.34 -8.63 -7.74
C VAL A 315 -7.84 -8.35 -7.61
N CYS A 316 -7.11 -9.11 -6.79
CA CYS A 316 -5.66 -8.99 -6.69
C CYS A 316 -4.96 -9.29 -8.02
N LYS A 317 -5.36 -10.36 -8.71
CA LYS A 317 -4.84 -10.67 -10.07
C LYS A 317 -5.16 -9.57 -11.08
N ARG A 318 -6.35 -8.96 -10.98
CA ARG A 318 -6.75 -7.84 -11.85
C ARG A 318 -6.03 -6.53 -11.52
N LEU A 319 -5.42 -6.39 -10.36
CA LEU A 319 -4.63 -5.19 -10.06
C LEU A 319 -3.37 -5.15 -10.93
N ASP A 320 -2.83 -6.31 -11.32
CA ASP A 320 -1.79 -6.41 -12.33
C ASP A 320 -2.32 -5.90 -13.68
N ASP A 321 -3.48 -6.39 -14.11
CA ASP A 321 -4.13 -5.94 -15.36
C ASP A 321 -4.46 -4.42 -15.36
N LEU A 322 -4.88 -3.88 -14.21
CA LEU A 322 -5.20 -2.45 -14.04
C LEU A 322 -3.95 -1.56 -14.05
N ARG A 323 -2.77 -2.11 -13.76
CA ARG A 323 -1.50 -1.41 -14.00
C ARG A 323 -1.21 -1.37 -15.49
N ASP A 324 -1.41 -2.47 -16.18
CA ASP A 324 -1.09 -2.63 -17.59
C ASP A 324 -1.98 -1.81 -18.54
N GLU A 325 -3.30 -1.90 -18.44
CA GLU A 325 -4.18 -1.46 -19.53
C GLU A 325 -4.30 0.06 -19.73
N ARG A 326 -4.00 0.87 -18.71
CA ARG A 326 -4.08 2.34 -18.79
C ARG A 326 -2.82 3.07 -18.35
N GLY A 327 -1.87 2.34 -17.76
CA GLY A 327 -0.62 2.88 -17.22
C GLY A 327 0.55 2.76 -18.17
N VAL A 328 0.72 1.63 -18.85
CA VAL A 328 1.90 1.28 -19.67
C VAL A 328 2.25 2.38 -20.66
N TRP A 329 1.30 2.88 -21.44
CA TRP A 329 1.60 3.91 -22.45
C TRP A 329 2.03 5.27 -21.88
N LEU A 330 1.62 5.62 -20.66
CA LEU A 330 1.94 6.92 -20.05
C LEU A 330 3.09 6.82 -19.06
N ALA A 331 3.17 5.72 -18.33
CA ALA A 331 4.25 5.41 -17.39
C ALA A 331 5.50 5.03 -18.19
N ASP A 332 5.44 4.04 -19.09
CA ASP A 332 6.61 3.64 -19.89
C ASP A 332 7.08 4.78 -20.76
N TRP A 333 6.17 5.56 -21.36
CA TRP A 333 6.58 6.73 -22.11
C TRP A 333 7.26 7.79 -21.23
N PHE A 334 6.78 8.00 -20.01
CA PHE A 334 7.44 8.92 -19.08
C PHE A 334 8.75 8.34 -18.54
N GLU A 335 8.83 7.02 -18.36
CA GLU A 335 10.06 6.33 -17.99
C GLU A 335 11.07 6.36 -19.10
N ASP A 336 10.66 6.18 -20.36
CA ASP A 336 11.46 6.33 -21.57
C ASP A 336 11.90 7.78 -21.72
N LEU A 337 11.02 8.74 -21.44
CA LEU A 337 11.37 10.17 -21.43
C LEU A 337 12.41 10.45 -20.35
N CYS A 338 12.20 9.95 -19.13
CA CYS A 338 13.19 10.04 -18.06
C CYS A 338 14.46 9.26 -18.42
N GLU A 339 14.41 8.15 -19.11
CA GLU A 339 15.59 7.34 -19.42
C GLU A 339 16.41 7.97 -20.54
N VAL A 340 15.77 8.50 -21.57
CA VAL A 340 16.43 9.18 -22.69
C VAL A 340 16.99 10.54 -22.24
N GLU A 341 16.21 11.32 -21.48
CA GLU A 341 16.55 12.71 -21.16
C GLU A 341 17.25 12.85 -19.79
N VAL A 342 16.92 11.98 -18.84
CA VAL A 342 17.49 11.92 -17.47
C VAL A 342 18.43 10.72 -17.28
N GLY A 343 18.32 9.64 -18.05
CA GLY A 343 18.99 8.35 -17.84
C GLY A 343 20.18 8.02 -18.75
N ARG A 344 20.50 8.82 -19.78
CA ARG A 344 21.81 8.78 -20.48
C ARG A 344 23.04 9.12 -19.58
N TRP A 345 22.90 9.02 -18.26
CA TRP A 345 23.80 9.55 -17.25
C TRP A 345 24.37 8.50 -16.29
N ASP A 346 24.00 7.21 -16.47
CA ASP A 346 24.71 6.08 -15.84
C ASP A 346 26.09 5.82 -16.49
N GLU A 347 26.41 6.51 -17.59
CA GLU A 347 27.76 6.54 -18.17
C GLU A 347 28.63 7.59 -17.46
N GLY A 348 29.14 7.23 -16.27
CA GLY A 348 30.07 8.07 -15.50
C GLY A 348 30.84 7.31 -14.43
#